data_AF-E1WYG6-F1
#
_entry.id   AF-E1WYG6-F1
#
_cell.length_a   1.000
_cell.length_b   1.000
_cell.length_c   1.000
_cell.angle_alpha   90.00
_cell.angle_beta   90.00
_cell.angle_gamma   90.00
#
_symmetry.space_group_name_H-M   'P 1'
#
loop_
_entity.id
_entity.type
_entity.pdbx_description
1 polymer ?
#
loop_
_entity_poly.entity_id
_entity_poly.type
_entity_poly.pdbx_seq_one_letter_code
_entity_poly.pdbx_strand_id
1 'polypeptide(L)'
;MIERPSALEIVEASIEFNFLNYTKLEIDLAHVNKDGRSSYTCEDVAEIVSHLLNDLRLEASDEKSFGEEICSYFVRSGEFKDKRYKLVFCVCSDRPESIGVITLHRVR
;
A
#
# COMPACT_ATOMS: atom_id res chain seq x y z
N MET A 1 -6.38 17.82 -7.83
CA MET A 1 -6.18 17.49 -6.41
C MET A 1 -6.66 16.07 -6.17
N ILE A 2 -5.85 15.24 -5.54
CA ILE A 2 -6.19 13.83 -5.30
C ILE A 2 -7.10 13.77 -4.07
N GLU A 3 -8.36 13.40 -4.27
CA GLU A 3 -9.29 13.15 -3.16
C GLU A 3 -8.95 11.80 -2.49
N ARG A 4 -8.74 11.84 -1.17
CA ARG A 4 -8.40 10.67 -0.35
C ARG A 4 -9.55 10.33 0.60
N PRO A 5 -9.70 9.07 1.01
CA PRO A 5 -10.63 8.71 2.09
C PRO A 5 -10.36 9.53 3.35
N SER A 6 -11.43 9.98 4.02
CA SER A 6 -11.32 10.83 5.21
C SER A 6 -10.82 10.08 6.45
N ALA A 7 -10.86 8.75 6.44
CA ALA A 7 -10.48 7.87 7.54
C ALA A 7 -9.18 7.10 7.25
N LEU A 8 -8.26 7.68 6.48
CA LEU A 8 -6.94 7.11 6.29
C LEU A 8 -6.14 7.18 7.59
N GLU A 9 -5.67 6.02 8.04
CA GLU A 9 -4.69 5.92 9.12
C GLU A 9 -3.28 6.10 8.54
N ILE A 10 -2.43 6.86 9.22
CA ILE A 10 -1.04 7.09 8.82
C ILE A 10 -0.13 6.43 9.84
N VAL A 11 0.72 5.53 9.38
CA VAL A 11 1.64 4.76 10.23
C VAL A 11 3.07 5.00 9.75
N GLU A 12 4.01 5.16 10.69
CA GLU A 12 5.42 5.19 10.37
C GLU A 12 5.89 3.82 9.88
N ALA A 13 6.69 3.81 8.81
CA ALA A 13 7.29 2.61 8.24
C ALA A 13 8.67 2.96 7.68
N SER A 14 9.46 1.95 7.34
CA SER A 14 10.72 2.15 6.60
C SER A 14 10.76 1.13 5.48
N ILE A 15 10.38 1.57 4.27
CA ILE A 15 10.24 0.70 3.12
C ILE A 15 11.14 1.19 1.98
N GLU A 16 12.07 0.34 1.55
CA GLU A 16 12.81 0.55 0.30
C GLU A 16 12.06 -0.09 -0.86
N PHE A 17 11.55 0.72 -1.79
CA PHE A 17 10.81 0.24 -2.95
C PHE A 17 11.19 1.07 -4.18
N ASN A 18 11.49 0.42 -5.31
CA ASN A 18 11.93 1.09 -6.55
C ASN A 18 13.09 2.09 -6.33
N PHE A 19 14.06 1.74 -5.47
CA PHE A 19 15.21 2.58 -5.09
C PHE A 19 14.87 3.88 -4.35
N LEU A 20 13.64 3.99 -3.84
CA LEU A 20 13.20 5.10 -3.01
C LEU A 20 12.85 4.60 -1.61
N ASN A 21 13.07 5.46 -0.62
CA ASN A 21 12.71 5.20 0.76
C ASN A 21 11.39 5.88 1.10
N TYR A 22 10.44 5.09 1.57
CA TYR A 22 9.14 5.55 2.05
C TYR A 22 9.10 5.43 3.57
N THR A 23 8.68 6.52 4.23
CA THR A 23 8.67 6.61 5.69
C THR A 23 7.27 6.46 6.29
N LYS A 24 6.24 6.40 5.43
CA LYS A 24 4.83 6.36 5.84
C LYS A 24 4.03 5.36 5.02
N LEU A 25 3.07 4.74 5.69
CA LEU A 25 1.96 4.02 5.06
C LEU A 25 0.66 4.77 5.31
N GLU A 26 -0.13 4.97 4.26
CA GLU A 26 -1.50 5.45 4.33
C GLU A 26 -2.44 4.27 4.15
N ILE A 27 -3.24 3.96 5.17
CA ILE A 27 -4.00 2.71 5.24
C ILE A 27 -5.48 3.03 5.43
N ASP A 28 -6.31 2.57 4.49
CA ASP A 28 -7.76 2.52 4.69
C ASP A 28 -8.12 1.16 5.33
N LEU A 29 -8.09 1.10 6.66
CA LEU A 29 -8.42 -0.13 7.39
C LEU A 29 -9.86 -0.59 7.14
N ALA A 30 -10.80 0.33 6.95
CA ALA A 30 -12.19 0.01 6.66
C ALA A 30 -12.30 -0.73 5.32
N HIS A 31 -11.52 -0.31 4.32
CA HIS A 31 -11.45 -0.99 3.03
C HIS A 31 -10.71 -2.33 3.13
N VAL A 32 -9.56 -2.37 3.80
CA VAL A 32 -8.75 -3.59 3.97
C VAL A 32 -9.55 -4.70 4.68
N ASN A 33 -10.30 -4.34 5.72
CA ASN A 33 -11.11 -5.27 6.50
C ASN A 33 -12.56 -5.39 6.01
N LYS A 34 -12.89 -4.79 4.86
CA LYS A 34 -14.25 -4.75 4.32
C LYS A 34 -14.87 -6.16 4.24
N ASP A 35 -16.16 -6.26 4.58
CA ASP A 35 -16.95 -7.49 4.56
C ASP A 35 -16.36 -8.64 5.41
N GLY A 36 -15.53 -8.33 6.41
CA GLY A 36 -14.89 -9.35 7.25
C GLY A 36 -13.85 -10.19 6.50
N ARG A 37 -13.34 -9.71 5.35
CA ARG A 37 -12.28 -10.38 4.57
C ARG A 37 -11.00 -10.59 5.40
N SER A 38 -10.79 -9.74 6.39
CA SER A 38 -9.65 -9.72 7.29
C SER A 38 -10.02 -9.01 8.59
N SER A 39 -9.11 -9.05 9.56
CA SER A 39 -9.24 -8.34 10.84
C SER A 39 -7.86 -7.80 11.23
N TYR A 40 -7.24 -7.09 10.29
CA TYR A 40 -5.89 -6.53 10.47
C TYR A 40 -5.93 -5.21 11.22
N THR A 41 -4.93 -5.01 12.07
CA THR A 41 -4.57 -3.69 12.58
C THR A 41 -3.65 -2.94 11.61
N CYS A 42 -3.39 -1.68 11.88
CA CYS A 42 -2.39 -0.89 11.16
C CYS A 42 -1.00 -1.53 11.21
N GLU A 43 -0.62 -2.07 12.37
CA GLU A 43 0.66 -2.73 12.59
C GLU A 43 0.76 -4.04 11.78
N ASP A 44 -0.31 -4.83 11.73
CA ASP A 44 -0.37 -6.04 10.89
C ASP A 44 -0.13 -5.67 9.41
N VAL A 45 -0.83 -4.64 8.92
CA VAL A 45 -0.68 -4.18 7.54
C VAL A 45 0.74 -3.68 7.29
N ALA A 46 1.31 -2.90 8.22
CA ALA A 46 2.66 -2.38 8.08
C ALA A 46 3.73 -3.48 8.05
N GLU A 47 3.61 -4.50 8.90
CA GLU A 47 4.51 -5.65 8.93
C GLU A 47 4.44 -6.43 7.60
N ILE A 48 3.22 -6.71 7.12
CA ILE A 48 3.01 -7.45 5.86
C ILE A 48 3.53 -6.64 4.67
N VAL A 49 3.17 -5.36 4.56
CA VAL A 49 3.55 -4.51 3.43
C VAL A 49 5.07 -4.32 3.36
N SER A 50 5.71 -4.06 4.50
CA SER A 50 7.18 -3.91 4.54
C SER A 50 7.88 -5.20 4.09
N HIS A 51 7.40 -6.37 4.51
CA HIS A 51 7.93 -7.65 4.04
C HIS A 51 7.73 -7.86 2.53
N LEU A 52 6.57 -7.47 2.00
CA LEU A 52 6.23 -7.70 0.60
C LEU A 52 6.95 -6.74 -0.37
N LEU A 53 7.37 -5.57 0.10
CA LEU A 53 7.90 -4.49 -0.75
C LEU A 53 9.38 -4.17 -0.55
N ASN A 54 9.98 -4.46 0.61
CA ASN A 54 11.39 -4.14 0.84
C ASN A 54 12.31 -4.74 -0.23
N ASP A 55 13.23 -3.91 -0.71
CA ASP A 55 14.20 -4.21 -1.77
C ASP A 55 13.56 -4.67 -3.10
N LEU A 56 12.27 -4.39 -3.28
CA LEU A 56 11.52 -4.82 -4.45
C LEU A 56 11.53 -3.74 -5.54
N ARG A 57 11.63 -4.21 -6.79
CA ARG A 57 11.39 -3.40 -7.98
C ARG A 57 10.16 -3.89 -8.72
N LEU A 58 9.22 -3.00 -9.01
CA LEU A 58 8.03 -3.29 -9.80
C LEU A 58 7.74 -2.15 -10.79
N GLU A 59 7.23 -2.51 -11.95
CA GLU A 59 6.61 -1.56 -12.86
C GLU A 59 5.18 -1.25 -12.41
N ALA A 60 4.74 -0.01 -12.65
CA ALA A 60 3.37 0.38 -12.38
C ALA A 60 2.41 -0.43 -13.27
N SER A 61 1.35 -0.94 -12.66
CA SER A 61 0.26 -1.61 -13.36
C SER A 61 -0.66 -0.61 -14.06
N ASP A 62 -0.78 0.60 -13.52
CA ASP A 62 -1.56 1.69 -14.08
C ASP A 62 -1.05 3.04 -13.55
N GLU A 63 -1.34 4.12 -14.25
CA GLU A 63 -1.03 5.49 -13.82
C GLU A 63 -2.22 6.41 -14.08
N LYS A 64 -2.53 7.28 -13.12
CA LYS A 64 -3.64 8.22 -13.26
C LYS A 64 -3.22 9.63 -12.88
N SER A 65 -3.55 10.57 -13.76
CA SER A 65 -3.31 12.00 -13.54
C SER A 65 -4.52 12.70 -12.91
N PHE A 66 -4.26 13.67 -12.04
CA PHE A 66 -5.25 14.44 -11.27
C PHE A 66 -4.91 15.94 -11.29
N GLY A 67 -4.94 16.53 -12.49
CA GLY A 67 -4.37 17.86 -12.73
C GLY A 67 -2.87 17.71 -12.94
N GLU A 68 -2.07 18.39 -12.10
CA GLU A 68 -0.60 18.32 -12.14
C GLU A 68 -0.04 17.13 -11.36
N GLU A 69 -0.87 16.45 -10.57
CA GLU A 69 -0.47 15.30 -9.76
C GLU A 69 -0.68 13.97 -10.48
N ILE A 70 0.14 12.97 -10.14
CA ILE A 70 0.09 11.62 -10.70
C ILE A 70 0.09 10.60 -9.56
N CYS A 71 -0.74 9.57 -9.66
CA CYS A 71 -0.62 8.36 -8.86
C CYS A 71 -0.27 7.17 -9.76
N SER A 72 0.79 6.44 -9.40
CA SER A 72 1.15 5.17 -10.01
C SER A 72 0.65 4.03 -9.12
N TYR A 73 0.00 3.04 -9.71
CA TYR A 73 -0.65 1.93 -9.02
C TYR A 73 0.12 0.63 -9.26
N PHE A 74 0.19 -0.21 -8.24
CA PHE A 74 1.00 -1.43 -8.25
C PHE A 74 0.22 -2.60 -7.66
N VAL A 75 0.55 -3.79 -8.13
CA VAL A 75 0.01 -5.04 -7.60
C VAL A 75 1.16 -5.98 -7.26
N ARG A 76 1.18 -6.48 -6.03
CA ARG A 76 2.16 -7.47 -5.57
C ARG A 76 1.45 -8.64 -4.89
N SER A 77 1.72 -9.84 -5.37
CA SER A 77 1.39 -11.08 -4.66
C SER A 77 2.64 -11.68 -4.06
N GLY A 78 2.61 -12.06 -2.78
CA GLY A 78 3.77 -12.67 -2.11
C GLY A 78 3.36 -13.45 -0.88
N GLU A 79 4.33 -14.09 -0.25
CA GLU A 79 4.10 -14.94 0.92
C GLU A 79 4.60 -14.25 2.18
N PHE A 80 3.86 -14.42 3.28
CA PHE A 80 4.23 -13.93 4.60
C PHE A 80 3.63 -14.87 5.65
N LYS A 81 4.46 -15.42 6.55
CA LYS A 81 4.05 -16.39 7.58
C LYS A 81 3.18 -17.53 7.01
N ASP A 82 3.67 -18.19 5.96
CA ASP A 82 3.05 -19.31 5.24
C ASP A 82 1.67 -19.03 4.60
N LYS A 83 1.35 -17.75 4.41
CA LYS A 83 0.11 -17.31 3.78
C LYS A 83 0.43 -16.47 2.56
N ARG A 84 -0.30 -16.69 1.48
CA ARG A 84 -0.19 -15.89 0.27
C ARG A 84 -1.09 -14.66 0.37
N TYR A 85 -0.54 -13.50 0.07
CA TYR A 85 -1.22 -12.22 0.08
C TYR A 85 -1.23 -11.62 -1.32
N LYS A 86 -2.23 -10.78 -1.55
CA LYS A 86 -2.26 -9.83 -2.66
C LYS A 86 -2.40 -8.43 -2.08
N LEU A 87 -1.43 -7.60 -2.40
CA LEU A 87 -1.35 -6.19 -2.08
C LEU A 87 -1.62 -5.38 -3.35
N VAL A 88 -2.49 -4.39 -3.24
CA VAL A 88 -2.66 -3.33 -4.23
C VAL A 88 -2.37 -2.02 -3.52
N PHE A 89 -1.49 -1.22 -4.10
CA PHE A 89 -1.00 0.01 -3.49
C PHE A 89 -0.73 1.08 -4.55
N CYS A 90 -0.56 2.32 -4.11
CA CYS A 90 -0.16 3.42 -4.97
C CYS A 90 0.95 4.27 -4.35
N VAL A 91 1.66 4.99 -5.21
CA VAL A 91 2.55 6.09 -4.86
C VAL A 91 2.06 7.31 -5.63
N CYS A 92 1.87 8.43 -4.96
CA CYS A 92 1.36 9.65 -5.57
C CYS A 92 2.36 10.80 -5.41
N SER A 93 2.49 11.64 -6.44
CA SER A 93 3.46 12.75 -6.49
C SER A 93 3.27 13.79 -5.40
N ASP A 94 2.03 14.00 -4.93
CA ASP A 94 1.71 14.96 -3.88
C ASP A 94 2.11 14.49 -2.48
N ARG A 95 2.45 13.21 -2.31
CA ARG A 95 2.95 12.60 -1.06
C ARG A 95 4.10 11.63 -1.36
N PRO A 96 5.28 12.15 -1.74
CA PRO A 96 6.38 11.33 -2.24
C PRO A 96 7.01 10.41 -1.17
N GLU A 97 6.72 10.65 0.11
CA GLU A 97 7.21 9.87 1.26
C GLU A 97 6.26 8.75 1.71
N SER A 98 5.07 8.66 1.10
CA SER A 98 4.02 7.73 1.49
C SER A 98 3.77 6.65 0.43
N ILE A 99 3.50 5.43 0.90
CA ILE A 99 2.81 4.41 0.09
C ILE A 99 1.36 4.33 0.56
N GLY A 100 0.42 4.46 -0.38
CA GLY A 100 -1.01 4.28 -0.14
C GLY A 100 -1.41 2.82 -0.28
N VAL A 101 -1.84 2.17 0.81
CA VAL A 101 -2.37 0.81 0.80
C VAL A 101 -3.85 0.85 0.42
N ILE A 102 -4.17 0.38 -0.79
CA ILE A 102 -5.54 0.37 -1.30
C ILE A 102 -6.26 -0.89 -0.83
N THR A 103 -5.67 -2.06 -1.03
CA THR A 103 -6.22 -3.32 -0.51
C THR A 103 -5.12 -4.32 -0.18
N LEU A 104 -5.34 -5.11 0.86
CA LEU A 104 -4.49 -6.22 1.26
C LEU A 104 -5.40 -7.39 1.66
N HIS A 105 -5.26 -8.54 1.00
CA HIS A 105 -6.06 -9.72 1.34
C HIS A 105 -5.28 -11.02 1.12
N ARG A 106 -5.69 -12.06 1.82
CA ARG A 106 -5.16 -13.42 1.63
C ARG A 106 -5.75 -14.03 0.35
N VAL A 107 -4.90 -14.69 -0.41
CA VAL A 107 -5.28 -15.50 -1.58
C VAL A 107 -5.32 -16.96 -1.14
N ARG A 108 -6.41 -17.66 -1.44
CA ARG A 108 -6.56 -19.10 -1.18
C ARG A 108 -5.72 -19.94 -2.13
#